data_AF-A0A016W6Z0-F1
#
_entry.id   AF-A0A016W6Z0-F1
#
_cell.length_a   1.000
_cell.length_b   1.000
_cell.length_c   1.000
_cell.angle_alpha   90.00
_cell.angle_beta   90.00
_cell.angle_gamma   90.00
#
_symmetry.space_group_name_H-M   'P 1'
#
loop_
_entity.id
_entity.type
_entity.pdbx_description
1 polymer ?
#
loop_
_entity_poly.entity_id
_entity_poly.type
_entity_poly.pdbx_seq_one_letter_code
_entity_poly.pdbx_strand_id
1 'polypeptide(L)'
;CDETATELEVDFNPFDTKAIDEALKLATAKNSQISEKKAALVALENAKERLLAQASVDVAAKHEVRRGVSDVAKRIADIRSDISDRMQMLTKQKRDCESFWRLVDEIGHRGADLHRRCQAINDAVIFTPSPDHVLACRSDAKTLKADVAKIKERVQKANAEHPKLGGKGEKKLITVITACNTAISEALALPEPPPSTDESMRDSSHSQSTVVDATRGDALAAASSTTADMIEEDGELTDEDTVEPEYQGRL
;
A
#
# COMPACT_ATOMS: atom_id res chain seq x y z
N CYS A 1 33.27 -20.35 5.80
CA CYS A 1 32.00 -19.64 5.97
C CYS A 1 30.94 -20.62 6.43
N ASP A 2 30.05 -20.21 7.34
CA ASP A 2 28.94 -21.03 7.83
C ASP A 2 27.87 -21.12 6.74
N GLU A 3 27.41 -22.32 6.40
CA GLU A 3 26.31 -22.51 5.43
C GLU A 3 25.08 -21.67 5.83
N THR A 4 24.83 -21.53 7.13
CA THR A 4 23.73 -20.72 7.66
C THR A 4 23.88 -19.23 7.32
N ALA A 5 25.10 -18.68 7.40
CA ALA A 5 25.35 -17.28 7.08
C ALA A 5 25.19 -17.03 5.58
N THR A 6 25.75 -17.93 4.77
CA THR A 6 25.70 -17.85 3.30
C THR A 6 24.27 -17.94 2.77
N GLU A 7 23.42 -18.78 3.39
CA GLU A 7 22.00 -18.90 3.02
C GLU A 7 21.15 -17.68 3.40
N LEU A 8 21.57 -16.86 4.36
CA LEU A 8 20.83 -15.67 4.82
C LEU A 8 21.19 -14.40 4.05
N GLU A 9 22.31 -14.43 3.31
CA GLU A 9 22.87 -13.34 2.51
C GLU A 9 22.39 -13.35 1.05
N VAL A 10 21.22 -13.93 0.76
CA VAL A 10 20.63 -13.85 -0.57
C VAL A 10 20.18 -12.41 -0.84
N ASP A 11 20.74 -11.82 -1.89
CA ASP A 11 20.36 -10.49 -2.37
C ASP A 11 19.10 -10.57 -3.25
N PHE A 12 18.21 -9.60 -3.09
CA PHE A 12 16.96 -9.50 -3.83
C PHE A 12 16.49 -8.05 -3.87
N ASN A 13 15.63 -7.75 -4.84
CA ASN A 13 15.09 -6.41 -4.98
C ASN A 13 14.27 -6.01 -3.73
N PRO A 14 14.48 -4.82 -3.15
CA PRO A 14 13.75 -4.39 -1.95
C PRO A 14 12.25 -4.16 -2.16
N PHE A 15 11.79 -4.15 -3.42
CA PHE A 15 10.36 -4.07 -3.75
C PHE A 15 9.75 -5.43 -4.13
N ASP A 16 10.52 -6.52 -4.06
CA ASP A 16 10.02 -7.88 -4.25
C ASP A 16 9.46 -8.44 -2.93
N THR A 17 8.16 -8.28 -2.73
CA THR A 17 7.45 -8.78 -1.55
C THR A 17 7.63 -10.29 -1.37
N LYS A 18 7.65 -11.06 -2.46
CA LYS A 18 7.74 -12.51 -2.39
C LYS A 18 9.14 -12.93 -1.92
N ALA A 19 10.20 -12.33 -2.46
CA ALA A 19 11.56 -12.60 -2.03
C ALA A 19 11.79 -12.24 -0.56
N ILE A 20 11.26 -11.10 -0.09
CA ILE A 20 11.32 -10.70 1.32
C ILE A 20 10.61 -11.72 2.22
N ASP A 21 9.42 -12.17 1.83
CA ASP A 21 8.66 -13.17 2.60
C ASP A 21 9.37 -14.52 2.64
N GLU A 22 10.00 -14.95 1.55
CA GLU A 22 10.80 -16.18 1.51
C GLU A 22 12.04 -16.06 2.41
N ALA A 23 12.75 -14.93 2.38
CA ALA A 23 13.88 -14.67 3.25
C ALA A 23 13.47 -14.62 4.73
N LEU A 24 12.33 -14.02 5.07
CA LEU A 24 11.79 -14.01 6.43
C LEU A 24 11.43 -15.42 6.90
N LYS A 25 10.81 -16.24 6.05
CA LYS A 25 10.49 -17.64 6.37
C LYS A 25 11.75 -18.44 6.65
N LEU A 26 12.77 -18.29 5.80
CA LEU A 26 14.06 -18.94 5.99
C LEU A 26 14.73 -18.51 7.30
N ALA A 27 14.83 -17.22 7.56
CA ALA A 27 15.43 -16.69 8.79
C ALA A 27 14.67 -17.17 10.04
N THR A 28 13.33 -17.20 9.99
CA THR A 28 12.49 -17.72 11.08
C THR A 28 12.73 -19.22 11.31
N ALA A 29 12.80 -20.01 10.24
CA ALA A 29 13.08 -21.44 10.33
C ALA A 29 14.47 -21.69 10.95
N LYS A 30 15.51 -20.96 10.52
CA LYS A 30 16.85 -21.06 11.12
C LYS A 30 16.86 -20.61 12.58
N ASN A 31 16.11 -19.56 12.92
CA ASN A 31 15.97 -19.11 14.31
C ASN A 31 15.35 -20.18 15.22
N SER A 32 14.34 -20.93 14.72
CA SER A 32 13.73 -22.02 15.51
C SER A 32 14.71 -23.15 15.85
N GLN A 33 15.67 -23.43 14.94
CA GLN A 33 16.72 -24.45 15.14
C GLN A 33 17.77 -24.05 16.19
N ILE A 34 17.83 -22.77 16.61
CA ILE A 34 18.79 -22.32 17.63
C ILE A 34 18.52 -22.99 18.98
N SER A 35 17.25 -23.24 19.30
CA SER A 35 16.87 -23.93 20.53
C SER A 35 17.47 -25.33 20.62
N GLU A 36 17.39 -26.09 19.52
CA GLU A 36 17.97 -27.43 19.39
C GLU A 36 19.50 -27.38 19.45
N LYS A 37 20.14 -26.45 18.74
CA LYS A 37 21.60 -26.26 18.80
C LYS A 37 22.09 -25.93 20.22
N LYS A 38 21.33 -25.14 20.98
CA LYS A 38 21.63 -24.87 22.40
C LYS A 38 21.48 -26.11 23.27
N ALA A 39 20.45 -26.92 23.07
CA ALA A 39 20.29 -28.18 23.81
C ALA A 39 21.45 -29.15 23.51
N ALA A 40 21.87 -29.25 22.24
CA ALA A 40 23.02 -30.04 21.85
C ALA A 40 24.33 -29.51 22.47
N LEU A 41 24.51 -28.18 22.55
CA LEU A 41 25.66 -27.57 23.24
C LEU A 41 25.68 -27.92 24.73
N VAL A 42 24.55 -27.89 25.43
CA VAL A 42 24.48 -28.30 26.84
C VAL A 42 24.87 -29.77 27.01
N ALA A 43 24.42 -30.65 26.11
CA ALA A 43 24.82 -32.05 26.12
C ALA A 43 26.34 -32.21 25.89
N LEU A 44 26.91 -31.41 24.98
CA LEU A 44 28.34 -31.35 24.70
C LEU A 44 29.15 -30.85 25.91
N GLU A 45 28.67 -29.81 26.59
CA GLU A 45 29.27 -29.30 27.84
C GLU A 45 29.27 -30.36 28.93
N ASN A 46 28.16 -31.09 29.11
CA ASN A 46 28.08 -32.20 30.06
C ASN A 46 29.02 -33.37 29.69
N ALA A 47 29.23 -33.64 28.40
CA ALA A 47 30.19 -34.65 27.95
C ALA A 47 31.64 -34.19 28.19
N LYS A 48 31.93 -32.90 27.93
CA LYS A 48 33.21 -32.26 28.24
C LYS A 48 33.53 -32.38 29.73
N GLU A 49 32.61 -32.02 30.63
CA GLU A 49 32.85 -32.13 32.08
C GLU A 49 33.17 -33.57 32.51
N ARG A 50 32.47 -34.56 31.93
CA ARG A 50 32.76 -35.99 32.18
C ARG A 50 34.16 -36.40 31.71
N LEU A 51 34.59 -35.96 30.53
CA LEU A 51 35.94 -36.23 30.01
C LEU A 51 37.02 -35.56 30.85
N LEU A 52 36.78 -34.33 31.32
CA LEU A 52 37.73 -33.60 32.17
C LEU A 52 37.96 -34.30 33.52
N ALA A 53 36.93 -34.97 34.06
CA ALA A 53 37.02 -35.73 35.30
C ALA A 53 37.82 -37.05 35.18
N GLN A 54 38.04 -37.57 33.96
CA GLN A 54 38.78 -38.82 33.77
C GLN A 54 40.29 -38.62 33.99
N ALA A 55 40.88 -39.36 34.93
CA ALA A 55 42.31 -39.28 35.23
C ALA A 55 43.20 -39.84 34.10
N SER A 56 42.66 -40.74 33.27
CA SER A 56 43.39 -41.43 32.20
C SER A 56 43.53 -40.63 30.91
N VAL A 57 42.88 -39.47 30.79
CA VAL A 57 42.92 -38.63 29.58
C VAL A 57 44.05 -37.62 29.71
N ASP A 58 44.86 -37.52 28.66
CA ASP A 58 45.97 -36.57 28.59
C ASP A 58 45.51 -35.12 28.76
N VAL A 59 46.35 -34.30 29.40
CA VAL A 59 46.06 -32.91 29.73
C VAL A 59 45.92 -32.06 28.47
N ALA A 60 46.70 -32.32 27.42
CA ALA A 60 46.59 -31.56 26.17
C ALA A 60 45.23 -31.81 25.49
N ALA A 61 44.79 -33.07 25.44
CA ALA A 61 43.47 -33.43 24.91
C ALA A 61 42.33 -32.75 25.70
N LYS A 62 42.43 -32.67 27.04
CA LYS A 62 41.45 -31.95 27.87
C LYS A 62 41.37 -30.46 27.53
N HIS A 63 42.51 -29.81 27.30
CA HIS A 63 42.56 -28.41 26.91
C HIS A 63 41.98 -28.17 25.51
N GLU A 64 42.27 -29.07 24.57
CA GLU A 64 41.72 -29.01 23.22
C GLU A 64 40.19 -29.11 23.23
N VAL A 65 39.62 -30.09 23.95
CA VAL A 65 38.17 -30.23 24.07
C VAL A 65 37.53 -29.02 24.75
N ARG A 66 38.16 -28.43 25.79
CA ARG A 66 37.65 -27.17 26.40
C ARG A 66 37.58 -26.04 25.38
N ARG A 67 38.64 -25.85 24.59
CA ARG A 67 38.68 -24.79 23.56
C ARG A 67 37.62 -25.03 22.49
N GLY A 68 37.55 -26.25 21.95
CA GLY A 68 36.57 -26.61 20.93
C GLY A 68 35.13 -26.39 21.37
N VAL A 69 34.77 -26.78 22.60
CA VAL A 69 33.41 -26.55 23.14
C VAL A 69 33.13 -25.05 23.31
N SER A 70 34.08 -24.28 23.82
CA SER A 70 33.94 -22.82 23.94
C SER A 70 33.80 -22.12 22.58
N ASP A 71 34.55 -22.57 21.57
CA ASP A 71 34.47 -22.02 20.22
C ASP A 71 33.11 -22.33 19.56
N VAL A 72 32.57 -23.54 19.78
CA VAL A 72 31.22 -23.90 19.35
C VAL A 72 30.17 -23.05 20.07
N ALA A 73 30.30 -22.85 21.39
CA ALA A 73 29.39 -22.01 22.16
C ALA A 73 29.37 -20.57 21.64
N LYS A 74 30.55 -19.99 21.39
CA LYS A 74 30.71 -18.66 20.81
C LYS A 74 30.03 -18.58 19.44
N ARG A 75 30.30 -19.54 18.55
CA ARG A 75 29.73 -19.57 17.21
C ARG A 75 28.20 -19.67 17.21
N ILE A 76 27.60 -20.44 18.14
CA ILE A 76 26.14 -20.49 18.30
C ILE A 76 25.60 -19.12 18.76
N ALA A 77 26.30 -18.43 19.65
CA ALA A 77 25.90 -17.10 20.10
C ALA A 77 25.97 -16.06 18.98
N ASP A 78 27.03 -16.09 18.17
CA ASP A 78 27.24 -15.20 17.01
C ASP A 78 26.13 -15.43 15.96
N ILE A 79 25.90 -16.68 15.54
CA ILE A 79 24.83 -17.02 14.57
C ILE A 79 23.45 -16.58 15.05
N ARG A 80 23.17 -16.69 16.36
CA ARG A 80 21.91 -16.21 16.93
C ARG A 80 21.77 -14.70 16.81
N SER A 81 22.86 -13.96 17.06
CA SER A 81 22.86 -12.51 16.89
C SER A 81 22.59 -12.15 15.44
N ASP A 82 23.34 -12.74 14.51
CA ASP A 82 23.23 -12.45 13.07
C ASP A 82 21.83 -12.75 12.52
N ILE A 83 21.23 -13.88 12.91
CA ILE A 83 19.86 -14.23 12.54
C ILE A 83 18.86 -13.20 13.07
N SER A 84 19.01 -12.79 14.33
CA SER A 84 18.13 -11.78 14.95
C SER A 84 18.23 -10.44 14.21
N ASP A 85 19.45 -9.98 13.93
CA ASP A 85 19.70 -8.72 13.22
C ASP A 85 19.15 -8.78 11.79
N ARG A 86 19.35 -9.91 11.10
CA ARG A 86 18.79 -10.15 9.76
C ARG A 86 17.26 -10.14 9.77
N MET A 87 16.62 -10.78 10.75
CA MET A 87 15.16 -10.77 10.89
C MET A 87 14.61 -9.35 11.13
N GLN A 88 15.28 -8.55 11.95
CA GLN A 88 14.89 -7.15 12.17
C GLN A 88 15.02 -6.33 10.88
N MET A 89 16.14 -6.48 10.16
CA MET A 89 16.36 -5.82 8.87
C MET A 89 15.28 -6.21 7.85
N LEU A 90 15.01 -7.51 7.70
CA LEU A 90 13.99 -8.02 6.79
C LEU A 90 12.58 -7.54 7.16
N THR A 91 12.26 -7.46 8.45
CA THR A 91 10.97 -6.95 8.92
C THR A 91 10.81 -5.46 8.58
N LYS A 92 11.86 -4.66 8.73
CA LYS A 92 11.87 -3.26 8.30
C LYS A 92 11.69 -3.16 6.79
N GLN A 93 12.48 -3.90 6.02
CA GLN A 93 12.42 -3.92 4.56
C GLN A 93 11.03 -4.33 4.05
N LYS A 94 10.37 -5.27 4.72
CA LYS A 94 8.98 -5.65 4.43
C LYS A 94 8.01 -4.48 4.58
N ARG A 95 8.08 -3.73 5.70
CA ARG A 95 7.22 -2.55 5.92
C ARG A 95 7.47 -1.47 4.88
N ASP A 96 8.74 -1.23 4.52
CA ASP A 96 9.12 -0.25 3.51
C ASP A 96 8.61 -0.67 2.12
N CYS A 97 8.67 -1.96 1.80
CA CYS A 97 8.13 -2.57 0.58
C CYS A 97 6.59 -2.43 0.52
N GLU A 98 5.89 -2.75 1.59
CA GLU A 98 4.43 -2.56 1.69
C GLU A 98 4.04 -1.08 1.51
N SER A 99 4.76 -0.16 2.17
CA SER A 99 4.53 1.28 2.01
C SER A 99 4.76 1.73 0.57
N PHE A 100 5.77 1.20 -0.11
CA PHE A 100 6.02 1.48 -1.52
C PHE A 100 4.86 1.00 -2.38
N TRP A 101 4.37 -0.23 -2.18
CA TRP A 101 3.26 -0.75 -2.97
C TRP A 101 1.93 -0.02 -2.71
N ARG A 102 1.67 0.42 -1.47
CA ARG A 102 0.52 1.30 -1.18
C ARG A 102 0.60 2.61 -1.96
N LEU A 103 1.79 3.23 -2.05
CA LEU A 103 2.01 4.43 -2.84
C LEU A 103 1.77 4.19 -4.33
N VAL A 104 2.27 3.06 -4.87
CA VAL A 104 2.02 2.67 -6.27
C VAL A 104 0.52 2.51 -6.52
N ASP A 105 -0.21 1.86 -5.61
CA ASP A 105 -1.64 1.67 -5.73
C ASP A 105 -2.40 3.00 -5.66
N GLU A 106 -2.09 3.88 -4.71
CA GLU A 106 -2.69 5.21 -4.60
C GLU A 106 -2.50 6.04 -5.89
N ILE A 107 -1.28 6.03 -6.45
CA ILE A 107 -0.97 6.70 -7.71
C ILE A 107 -1.76 6.09 -8.87
N GLY A 108 -1.91 4.76 -8.90
CA GLY A 108 -2.76 4.07 -9.87
C GLY A 108 -4.22 4.52 -9.79
N HIS A 109 -4.80 4.63 -8.58
CA HIS A 109 -6.17 5.10 -8.38
C HIS A 109 -6.33 6.57 -8.84
N ARG A 110 -5.38 7.44 -8.48
CA ARG A 110 -5.39 8.84 -8.95
C ARG A 110 -5.26 8.95 -10.47
N GLY A 111 -4.45 8.10 -11.09
CA GLY A 111 -4.34 8.02 -12.56
C GLY A 111 -5.65 7.59 -13.21
N ALA A 112 -6.33 6.58 -12.66
CA ALA A 112 -7.62 6.12 -13.17
C ALA A 112 -8.73 7.17 -13.00
N ASP A 113 -8.79 7.87 -11.86
CA ASP A 113 -9.75 8.95 -11.66
C ASP A 113 -9.49 10.13 -12.59
N LEU A 114 -8.23 10.53 -12.77
CA LEU A 114 -7.86 11.59 -13.72
C LEU A 114 -8.29 11.22 -15.15
N HIS A 115 -8.02 10.00 -15.59
CA HIS A 115 -8.44 9.49 -16.90
C HIS A 115 -9.97 9.59 -17.07
N ARG A 116 -10.72 9.09 -16.10
CA ARG A 116 -12.20 9.14 -16.11
C ARG A 116 -12.72 10.58 -16.21
N ARG A 117 -12.13 11.52 -15.46
CA ARG A 117 -12.50 12.94 -15.54
C ARG A 117 -12.16 13.55 -16.90
N CYS A 118 -11.03 13.21 -17.49
CA CYS A 118 -10.66 13.66 -18.84
C CYS A 118 -11.64 13.14 -19.90
N GLN A 119 -12.03 11.87 -19.81
CA GLN A 119 -13.05 11.29 -20.69
C GLN A 119 -14.38 12.01 -20.54
N ALA A 120 -14.86 12.23 -19.31
CA ALA A 120 -16.11 12.94 -19.08
C ALA A 120 -16.13 14.38 -19.66
N ILE A 121 -14.97 15.06 -19.65
CA ILE A 121 -14.81 16.39 -20.27
C ILE A 121 -14.85 16.28 -21.80
N ASN A 122 -14.15 15.30 -22.38
CA ASN A 122 -14.10 15.11 -23.83
C ASN A 122 -15.44 14.64 -24.43
N ASP A 123 -16.18 13.83 -23.68
CA ASP A 123 -17.48 13.28 -24.08
C ASP A 123 -18.65 14.24 -23.79
N ALA A 124 -18.38 15.41 -23.22
CA ALA A 124 -19.40 16.41 -22.94
C ALA A 124 -19.87 17.08 -24.24
N VAL A 125 -20.95 16.56 -24.82
CA VAL A 125 -21.52 17.06 -26.09
C VAL A 125 -22.57 18.16 -25.87
N ILE A 126 -23.29 18.13 -24.74
CA ILE A 126 -24.49 18.97 -24.53
C ILE A 126 -24.18 20.24 -23.72
N PHE A 127 -23.15 20.23 -22.87
CA PHE A 127 -22.75 21.36 -22.04
C PHE A 127 -21.24 21.60 -22.18
N THR A 128 -20.84 22.86 -22.22
CA THR A 128 -19.43 23.23 -22.16
C THR A 128 -18.88 22.91 -20.78
N PRO A 129 -17.84 22.06 -20.64
CA PRO A 129 -17.21 21.78 -19.36
C PRO A 129 -16.72 23.04 -18.66
N SER A 130 -16.90 23.12 -17.33
CA SER A 130 -16.41 24.26 -16.56
C SER A 130 -14.89 24.43 -16.72
N PRO A 131 -14.40 25.66 -16.97
CA PRO A 131 -12.97 25.99 -16.96
C PRO A 131 -12.22 25.44 -15.74
N ASP A 132 -12.85 25.49 -14.57
CA ASP A 132 -12.26 25.03 -13.30
C ASP A 132 -11.99 23.52 -13.32
N HIS A 133 -12.85 22.73 -13.93
CA HIS A 133 -12.65 21.28 -14.05
C HIS A 133 -11.46 20.95 -14.95
N VAL A 134 -11.29 21.69 -16.05
CA VAL A 134 -10.15 21.52 -16.96
C VAL A 134 -8.84 21.91 -16.27
N LEU A 135 -8.83 23.05 -15.57
CA LEU A 135 -7.66 23.50 -14.80
C LEU A 135 -7.32 22.53 -13.67
N ALA A 136 -8.32 21.98 -12.98
CA ALA A 136 -8.11 20.95 -11.96
C ALA A 136 -7.47 19.68 -12.53
N CYS A 137 -7.98 19.15 -13.65
CA CYS A 137 -7.38 17.97 -14.30
C CYS A 137 -5.92 18.23 -14.71
N ARG A 138 -5.62 19.41 -15.26
CA ARG A 138 -4.24 19.80 -15.61
C ARG A 138 -3.34 19.95 -14.39
N SER A 139 -3.85 20.47 -13.28
CA SER A 139 -3.12 20.57 -12.01
C SER A 139 -2.80 19.18 -11.45
N ASP A 140 -3.79 18.30 -11.40
CA ASP A 140 -3.64 16.92 -10.93
C ASP A 140 -2.64 16.15 -11.80
N ALA A 141 -2.67 16.36 -13.12
CA ALA A 141 -1.71 15.76 -14.05
C ALA A 141 -0.26 16.15 -13.74
N LYS A 142 -0.01 17.41 -13.34
CA LYS A 142 1.33 17.85 -12.93
C LYS A 142 1.80 17.14 -11.67
N THR A 143 0.92 17.04 -10.67
CA THR A 143 1.20 16.31 -9.42
C THR A 143 1.45 14.82 -9.69
N LEU A 144 0.58 14.18 -10.48
CA LEU A 144 0.70 12.78 -10.86
C LEU A 144 2.00 12.51 -11.63
N LYS A 145 2.40 13.41 -12.53
CA LYS A 145 3.67 13.32 -13.26
C LYS A 145 4.87 13.34 -12.32
N ALA A 146 4.87 14.23 -11.33
CA ALA A 146 5.93 14.29 -10.33
C ALA A 146 6.01 13.01 -9.49
N ASP A 147 4.86 12.45 -9.12
CA ASP A 147 4.80 11.22 -8.33
C ASP A 147 5.23 9.97 -9.12
N VAL A 148 4.84 9.86 -10.39
CA VAL A 148 5.34 8.83 -11.32
C VAL A 148 6.85 8.91 -11.46
N ALA A 149 7.42 10.12 -11.53
CA ALA A 149 8.87 10.31 -11.59
C ALA A 149 9.56 9.81 -10.32
N LYS A 150 9.01 10.10 -9.12
CA LYS A 150 9.55 9.59 -7.85
C LYS A 150 9.53 8.06 -7.78
N ILE A 151 8.44 7.41 -8.24
CA ILE A 151 8.40 5.94 -8.32
C ILE A 151 9.50 5.41 -9.23
N LYS A 152 9.63 5.98 -10.44
CA LYS A 152 10.65 5.57 -11.41
C LYS A 152 12.05 5.68 -10.83
N GLU A 153 12.36 6.81 -10.17
CA GLU A 153 13.64 7.04 -9.53
C GLU A 153 13.93 5.99 -8.44
N ARG A 154 12.97 5.74 -7.54
CA ARG A 154 13.14 4.73 -6.47
C ARG A 154 13.41 3.34 -7.03
N VAL A 155 12.68 2.94 -8.07
CA VAL A 155 12.85 1.63 -8.73
C VAL A 155 14.17 1.55 -9.47
N GLN A 156 14.58 2.61 -10.17
CA GLN A 156 15.87 2.67 -10.85
C GLN A 156 17.03 2.56 -9.86
N LYS A 157 16.96 3.26 -8.72
CA LYS A 157 17.96 3.15 -7.66
C LYS A 157 18.04 1.72 -7.13
N ALA A 158 16.89 1.12 -6.79
CA ALA A 158 16.86 -0.26 -6.31
C ALA A 158 17.43 -1.25 -7.35
N ASN A 159 17.10 -1.08 -8.63
CA ASN A 159 17.60 -1.93 -9.71
C ASN A 159 19.09 -1.72 -10.04
N ALA A 160 19.70 -0.63 -9.55
CA ALA A 160 21.13 -0.39 -9.70
C ALA A 160 21.94 -1.07 -8.59
N GLU A 161 21.35 -1.19 -7.39
CA GLU A 161 21.99 -1.74 -6.20
C GLU A 161 21.67 -3.24 -6.00
N HIS A 162 20.57 -3.73 -6.57
CA HIS A 162 20.04 -5.09 -6.37
C HIS A 162 19.63 -5.75 -7.70
N PRO A 163 19.37 -7.07 -7.71
CA PRO A 163 18.69 -7.72 -8.82
C PRO A 163 17.45 -6.95 -9.27
N LYS A 164 17.24 -6.87 -10.58
CA LYS A 164 16.12 -6.13 -11.15
C LYS A 164 14.79 -6.70 -10.65
N LEU A 165 13.86 -5.81 -10.31
CA LEU A 165 12.49 -6.20 -10.01
C LEU A 165 11.90 -6.90 -11.24
N GLY A 166 11.44 -8.14 -11.06
CA GLY A 166 10.89 -8.98 -12.12
C GLY A 166 9.47 -9.46 -11.85
N GLY A 167 8.94 -10.25 -12.79
CA GLY A 167 7.73 -11.03 -12.59
C GLY A 167 6.47 -10.18 -12.38
N LYS A 168 5.69 -10.48 -11.33
CA LYS A 168 4.41 -9.79 -11.07
C LYS A 168 4.61 -8.33 -10.66
N GLY A 169 5.64 -8.03 -9.87
CA GLY A 169 5.94 -6.67 -9.40
C GLY A 169 6.27 -5.75 -10.58
N GLU A 170 7.16 -6.18 -11.46
CA GLU A 170 7.54 -5.45 -12.67
C GLU A 170 6.32 -5.14 -13.55
N LYS A 171 5.49 -6.16 -13.83
CA LYS A 171 4.27 -6.01 -14.64
C LYS A 171 3.31 -4.99 -14.02
N LYS A 172 3.02 -5.10 -12.73
CA LYS A 172 2.15 -4.17 -12.00
C LYS A 172 2.67 -2.74 -12.13
N LEU A 173 3.97 -2.54 -11.93
CA LEU A 173 4.60 -1.22 -12.02
C LEU A 173 4.48 -0.62 -13.43
N ILE A 174 4.78 -1.41 -14.47
CA ILE A 174 4.67 -0.98 -15.87
C ILE A 174 3.22 -0.60 -16.20
N THR A 175 2.25 -1.42 -15.80
CA THR A 175 0.83 -1.14 -16.04
C THR A 175 0.40 0.17 -15.40
N VAL A 176 0.70 0.37 -14.11
CA VAL A 176 0.34 1.60 -13.38
C VAL A 176 1.01 2.83 -14.00
N ILE A 177 2.32 2.76 -14.26
CA ILE A 177 3.06 3.87 -14.85
C ILE A 177 2.52 4.22 -16.24
N THR A 178 2.25 3.21 -17.07
CA THR A 178 1.71 3.42 -18.42
C THR A 178 0.34 4.09 -18.36
N ALA A 179 -0.57 3.56 -17.55
CA ALA A 179 -1.91 4.13 -17.37
C ALA A 179 -1.85 5.58 -16.87
N CYS A 180 -0.98 5.88 -15.90
CA CYS A 180 -0.79 7.23 -15.41
C CYS A 180 -0.23 8.17 -16.50
N ASN A 181 0.73 7.73 -17.31
CA ASN A 181 1.26 8.57 -18.40
C ASN A 181 0.20 8.84 -19.47
N THR A 182 -0.68 7.88 -19.76
CA THR A 182 -1.84 8.09 -20.64
C THR A 182 -2.77 9.15 -20.08
N ALA A 183 -3.20 9.01 -18.81
CA ALA A 183 -4.06 9.97 -18.13
C ALA A 183 -3.44 11.39 -18.08
N ILE A 184 -2.14 11.48 -17.80
CA ILE A 184 -1.39 12.75 -17.83
C ILE A 184 -1.43 13.37 -19.22
N SER A 185 -1.21 12.57 -20.27
CA SER A 185 -1.17 13.08 -21.64
C SER A 185 -2.53 13.59 -22.09
N GLU A 186 -3.61 12.88 -21.75
CA GLU A 186 -4.99 13.31 -22.03
C GLU A 186 -5.35 14.60 -21.28
N ALA A 187 -5.03 14.69 -19.99
CA ALA A 187 -5.30 15.88 -19.19
C ALA A 187 -4.57 17.13 -19.74
N LEU A 188 -3.34 16.96 -20.21
CA LEU A 188 -2.56 18.03 -20.82
C LEU A 188 -3.06 18.41 -22.22
N ALA A 189 -3.75 17.49 -22.91
CA ALA A 189 -4.35 17.73 -24.22
C ALA A 189 -5.73 18.41 -24.14
N LEU A 190 -6.36 18.51 -22.97
CA LEU A 190 -7.63 19.22 -22.80
C LEU A 190 -7.52 20.69 -23.26
N PRO A 191 -8.52 21.26 -23.96
CA PRO A 191 -8.46 22.64 -24.45
C PRO A 191 -8.25 23.64 -23.31
N GLU A 192 -7.36 24.63 -23.48
CA GLU A 192 -7.26 25.70 -22.48
C GLU A 192 -8.54 26.53 -22.48
N PRO A 193 -9.15 26.76 -21.30
CA PRO A 193 -10.26 27.69 -21.22
C PRO A 193 -9.76 29.09 -21.63
N PRO A 194 -10.58 29.87 -22.36
CA PRO A 194 -10.21 31.23 -22.74
C PRO A 194 -9.91 32.05 -21.48
N PRO A 195 -8.96 33.00 -21.53
CA PRO A 195 -8.69 33.87 -20.40
C PRO A 195 -9.98 34.59 -20.02
N SER A 196 -10.35 34.54 -18.74
CA SER A 196 -11.52 35.25 -18.23
C SER A 196 -11.37 36.75 -18.54
N THR A 197 -12.18 37.24 -19.48
CA THR A 197 -12.37 38.68 -19.73
C THR A 197 -13.55 39.22 -18.92
N ASP A 198 -13.93 38.55 -17.83
CA ASP A 198 -15.17 38.83 -17.11
C ASP A 198 -15.00 39.98 -16.11
N GLU A 199 -14.95 41.20 -16.62
CA GLU A 199 -15.32 42.41 -15.87
C GLU A 199 -16.85 42.57 -15.78
N SER A 200 -17.66 41.71 -16.40
CA SER A 200 -19.11 41.95 -16.58
C SER A 200 -20.00 41.50 -15.42
N MET A 201 -19.48 40.69 -14.48
CA MET A 201 -20.26 40.16 -13.36
C MET A 201 -20.25 41.02 -12.08
N ARG A 202 -19.81 42.29 -12.15
CA ARG A 202 -19.86 43.20 -10.99
C ARG A 202 -21.15 44.01 -10.83
N ASP A 203 -21.99 44.14 -11.86
CA ASP A 203 -23.10 45.14 -11.85
C ASP A 203 -24.53 44.58 -11.89
N SER A 204 -24.77 43.27 -11.78
CA SER A 204 -26.15 42.75 -11.67
C SER A 204 -26.50 42.31 -10.25
N SER A 205 -26.45 43.26 -9.32
CA SER A 205 -27.20 43.20 -8.05
C SER A 205 -28.26 44.31 -8.05
N HIS A 206 -29.29 44.15 -8.88
CA HIS A 206 -30.55 44.85 -8.75
C HIS A 206 -31.68 43.83 -8.83
N SER A 207 -31.96 43.21 -7.69
CA SER A 207 -33.19 42.46 -7.47
C SER A 207 -34.38 43.41 -7.59
N GLN A 208 -35.02 43.47 -8.77
CA GLN A 208 -36.39 43.98 -8.83
C GLN A 208 -37.31 42.91 -8.26
N SER A 209 -37.67 43.10 -7.00
CA SER A 209 -38.74 42.40 -6.30
C SER A 209 -40.08 42.69 -6.99
N THR A 210 -40.61 41.74 -7.75
CA THR A 210 -42.01 41.74 -8.17
C THR A 210 -42.84 41.03 -7.10
N VAL A 211 -43.15 41.75 -6.02
CA VAL A 211 -44.24 41.33 -5.13
C VAL A 211 -45.53 41.47 -5.92
N VAL A 212 -46.13 40.33 -6.28
CA VAL A 212 -47.46 40.28 -6.89
C VAL A 212 -48.46 40.59 -5.78
N ASP A 213 -49.04 41.79 -5.84
CA ASP A 213 -50.11 42.26 -4.96
C ASP A 213 -51.39 41.47 -5.28
N ALA A 214 -51.73 40.51 -4.42
CA ALA A 214 -52.97 39.75 -4.50
C ALA A 214 -53.97 40.34 -3.49
N THR A 215 -54.70 41.37 -3.90
CA THR A 215 -55.94 41.76 -3.21
C THR A 215 -57.09 41.89 -4.21
N ARG A 216 -58.04 40.93 -4.12
CA ARG A 216 -59.46 41.16 -3.76
C ARG A 216 -60.36 40.11 -4.42
N GLY A 217 -60.97 39.27 -3.60
CA GLY A 217 -61.95 38.27 -4.03
C GLY A 217 -62.42 37.39 -2.87
N ASP A 218 -63.00 38.03 -1.86
CA ASP A 218 -63.68 37.49 -0.69
C ASP A 218 -64.57 36.26 -0.99
N ALA A 219 -64.44 35.19 -0.18
CA ALA A 219 -65.55 34.46 0.43
C ALA A 219 -65.05 33.37 1.41
N LEU A 220 -64.81 33.79 2.65
CA LEU A 220 -65.33 33.19 3.90
C LEU A 220 -65.54 31.66 3.96
N ALA A 221 -64.68 30.97 4.72
CA ALA A 221 -65.01 30.13 5.88
C ALA A 221 -63.70 29.49 6.41
N ALA A 222 -63.07 30.06 7.45
CA ALA A 222 -63.22 29.63 8.84
C ALA A 222 -62.69 28.19 9.11
N ALA A 223 -61.45 28.09 9.59
CA ALA A 223 -61.13 27.66 10.96
C ALA A 223 -59.66 27.25 11.08
N SER A 224 -58.91 27.98 11.91
CA SER A 224 -57.75 27.45 12.63
C SER A 224 -58.21 26.31 13.55
N SER A 225 -57.40 25.24 13.67
CA SER A 225 -57.00 24.67 14.97
C SER A 225 -56.30 23.33 14.77
N THR A 226 -55.02 23.32 15.17
CA THR A 226 -54.27 22.25 15.86
C THR A 226 -54.94 20.89 16.08
N THR A 227 -54.19 19.83 15.75
CA THR A 227 -53.87 18.72 16.68
C THR A 227 -52.54 18.09 16.29
N ALA A 228 -51.61 18.09 17.24
CA ALA A 228 -50.59 17.05 17.37
C ALA A 228 -51.29 15.74 17.80
N ASP A 229 -50.85 14.60 17.27
CA ASP A 229 -50.34 13.51 18.10
C ASP A 229 -49.90 12.31 17.26
N MET A 230 -48.68 11.86 17.57
CA MET A 230 -48.21 10.48 17.76
C MET A 230 -48.72 9.37 16.81
N ILE A 231 -47.77 8.62 16.23
CA ILE A 231 -47.41 7.26 16.69
C ILE A 231 -46.16 6.81 15.92
N GLU A 232 -45.11 6.49 16.68
CA GLU A 232 -43.98 5.66 16.28
C GLU A 232 -44.46 4.21 16.19
N GLU A 233 -44.12 3.49 15.12
CA GLU A 233 -44.14 2.02 15.16
C GLU A 233 -42.97 1.47 14.35
N ASP A 234 -42.00 0.96 15.10
CA ASP A 234 -40.92 0.08 14.65
C ASP A 234 -41.52 -1.18 14.02
N GLY A 235 -41.18 -1.44 12.76
CA GLY A 235 -41.48 -2.68 12.06
C GLY A 235 -40.21 -3.34 11.58
N GLU A 236 -39.70 -4.29 12.38
CA GLU A 236 -38.76 -5.33 11.96
C GLU A 236 -39.23 -5.97 10.65
N LEU A 237 -38.37 -5.94 9.62
CA LEU A 237 -38.52 -6.76 8.42
C LEU A 237 -37.37 -7.75 8.38
N THR A 238 -37.73 -9.00 8.69
CA THR A 238 -36.91 -10.20 8.65
C THR A 238 -36.49 -10.56 7.22
N ASP A 239 -35.34 -11.22 7.15
CA ASP A 239 -34.70 -11.79 5.96
C ASP A 239 -35.63 -12.72 5.16
N GLU A 240 -35.74 -12.49 3.85
CA GLU A 240 -36.08 -13.54 2.87
C GLU A 240 -35.55 -13.20 1.46
N ASP A 241 -34.62 -14.04 1.00
CA ASP A 241 -34.31 -14.47 -0.36
C ASP A 241 -34.52 -13.48 -1.53
N THR A 242 -33.44 -12.80 -1.91
CA THR A 242 -33.32 -12.23 -3.27
C THR A 242 -32.39 -13.10 -4.11
N VAL A 243 -33.00 -13.87 -5.00
CA VAL A 243 -32.36 -14.75 -5.99
C VAL A 243 -31.58 -13.92 -7.01
N GLU A 244 -30.28 -14.22 -7.18
CA GLU A 244 -29.42 -13.67 -8.24
C GLU A 244 -29.87 -14.16 -9.62
N PRO A 245 -30.01 -13.29 -10.64
CA PRO A 245 -30.07 -13.74 -12.03
C PRO A 245 -28.65 -13.86 -12.62
N GLU A 246 -28.27 -15.09 -13.00
CA GLU A 246 -27.10 -15.40 -13.81
C GLU A 246 -27.12 -14.61 -15.14
N TYR A 247 -26.13 -13.76 -15.38
CA TYR A 247 -25.89 -13.18 -16.69
C TYR A 247 -24.77 -13.94 -17.42
N GLN A 248 -25.16 -14.86 -18.30
CA GLN A 248 -24.27 -15.45 -19.30
C GLN A 248 -24.24 -14.57 -20.55
N GLY A 249 -23.07 -13.98 -20.84
CA GLY A 249 -22.83 -13.25 -22.07
C GLY A 249 -21.40 -13.42 -22.58
N ARG A 250 -21.18 -14.42 -23.45
CA ARG A 250 -20.17 -14.44 -24.53
C ARG A 250 -20.92 -14.01 -25.80
N LEU A 251 -20.41 -13.21 -26.74
CA LEU A 251 -19.07 -13.05 -27.35
C LEU A 251 -18.81 -11.56 -27.62
#